data_AF-A0A7X5SBD4-F1
#
_entry.id   AF-A0A7X5SBD4-F1
#
_cell.length_a   1.000
_cell.length_b   1.000
_cell.length_c   1.000
_cell.angle_alpha   90.00
_cell.angle_beta   90.00
_cell.angle_gamma   90.00
#
_symmetry.space_group_name_H-M   'P 1'
#
loop_
_entity.id
_entity.type
_entity.pdbx_description
1 polymer ?
#
loop_
_entity_poly.entity_id
_entity_poly.type
_entity_poly.pdbx_seq_one_letter_code
_entity_poly.pdbx_strand_id
1 'polypeptide(L)'
;CYNASADSYNYQPFNLLQTPQKRTNAFLLGTYRFTDNVEGYVNTWFSKTESASIIAPIPIFANGDNILVSSQSYYNPFGVNFGTDRSTGTSYNDLNTRATVLGNRSYQYNTYNFQISPGLRGRFGDSSWQWDATFNYGKVKQKSINNGFLDYAAFNQAIGPSFLDSDGVVKCGSAGAAIAGCTPLNFFNLNDSTNLSTLQGMVV
;
A
#
# COMPACT_ATOMS: atom_id res chain seq x y z
N CYS A 1 28.01 -17.71 3.45
CA CYS A 1 27.72 -16.26 3.36
C CYS A 1 26.65 -16.05 2.30
N TYR A 2 25.78 -15.05 2.49
CA TYR A 2 24.71 -14.69 1.54
C TYR A 2 25.27 -14.22 0.19
N ASN A 3 24.69 -14.68 -0.91
CA ASN A 3 24.94 -14.24 -2.27
C ASN A 3 23.63 -13.77 -2.91
N ALA A 4 23.51 -12.47 -3.18
CA ALA A 4 22.27 -11.88 -3.69
C ALA A 4 21.80 -12.49 -5.03
N SER A 5 22.67 -13.03 -5.88
CA SER A 5 22.26 -13.64 -7.15
C SER A 5 21.64 -15.03 -7.00
N ALA A 6 22.02 -15.78 -5.95
CA ALA A 6 21.58 -17.16 -5.72
C ALA A 6 20.56 -17.27 -4.58
N ASP A 7 20.66 -16.41 -3.57
CA ASP A 7 19.91 -16.51 -2.32
C ASP A 7 18.74 -15.50 -2.24
N SER A 8 18.65 -14.55 -3.18
CA SER A 8 17.52 -13.62 -3.23
C SER A 8 16.25 -14.32 -3.71
N TYR A 9 15.12 -13.88 -3.17
CA TYR A 9 13.81 -14.30 -3.65
C TYR A 9 13.52 -13.78 -5.06
N ASN A 10 13.27 -14.68 -6.02
CA ASN A 10 12.83 -14.29 -7.35
C ASN A 10 11.32 -13.92 -7.36
N TYR A 11 11.03 -12.62 -7.37
CA TYR A 11 9.66 -12.10 -7.42
C TYR A 11 9.08 -11.93 -8.84
N GLN A 12 9.90 -12.11 -9.89
CA GLN A 12 9.47 -11.92 -11.28
C GLN A 12 8.28 -12.80 -11.70
N PRO A 13 8.16 -14.07 -11.26
CA PRO A 13 7.02 -14.91 -11.64
C PRO A 13 5.67 -14.41 -11.10
N PHE A 14 5.67 -13.55 -10.09
CA PHE A 14 4.45 -13.09 -9.41
C PHE A 14 4.03 -11.68 -9.80
N ASN A 15 4.99 -10.85 -10.22
CA ASN A 15 4.72 -9.48 -10.61
C ASN A 15 4.14 -9.44 -12.04
N LEU A 16 3.20 -8.53 -12.27
CA LEU A 16 2.64 -8.32 -13.61
C LEU A 16 3.66 -7.62 -14.52
N LEU A 17 3.90 -8.16 -15.72
CA LEU A 17 4.71 -7.50 -16.75
C LEU A 17 4.06 -6.19 -17.24
N GLN A 18 2.73 -6.16 -17.26
CA GLN A 18 1.94 -4.98 -17.60
C GLN A 18 0.76 -4.89 -16.64
N THR A 19 0.57 -3.72 -16.02
CA THR A 19 -0.57 -3.47 -15.14
C THR A 19 -1.84 -3.28 -15.98
N PRO A 20 -2.87 -4.13 -15.84
CA PRO A 20 -4.14 -3.93 -16.52
C PRO A 20 -4.77 -2.59 -16.14
N GLN A 21 -5.30 -1.89 -17.13
CA GLN A 21 -5.98 -0.62 -16.94
C GLN A 21 -7.26 -0.58 -17.77
N LYS A 22 -8.34 -0.08 -17.16
CA LYS A 22 -9.59 0.28 -17.84
C LYS A 22 -9.78 1.78 -17.72
N ARG A 23 -9.97 2.47 -18.84
CA ARG A 23 -10.27 3.90 -18.87
C ARG A 23 -11.63 4.14 -19.50
N THR A 24 -12.51 4.80 -18.77
CA THR A 24 -13.81 5.25 -19.25
C THR A 24 -13.78 6.77 -19.33
N ASN A 25 -14.08 7.33 -20.50
CA ASN A 25 -14.09 8.77 -20.73
C ASN A 25 -15.51 9.22 -21.10
N ALA A 26 -15.86 10.42 -20.67
CA ALA A 26 -17.06 11.11 -21.10
C ALA A 26 -16.71 12.56 -21.42
N PHE A 27 -17.38 13.13 -22.40
CA PHE A 27 -17.20 14.51 -22.78
C PHE A 27 -18.54 15.15 -23.14
N LEU A 28 -18.61 16.45 -22.92
CA LEU A 28 -19.73 17.28 -23.34
C LEU A 28 -19.18 18.56 -23.95
N LEU A 29 -19.62 18.84 -25.17
CA LEU A 29 -19.32 20.06 -25.90
C LEU A 29 -20.65 20.72 -26.22
N GLY A 30 -20.81 21.97 -25.83
CA GLY A 30 -22.02 22.75 -26.07
C GLY A 30 -21.67 24.15 -26.56
N THR A 31 -22.43 24.64 -27.52
CA THR A 31 -22.39 26.03 -27.97
C THR A 31 -23.81 26.57 -28.08
N TYR A 32 -23.96 27.87 -27.83
CA TYR A 32 -25.23 28.56 -27.97
C TYR A 32 -24.99 30.00 -28.39
N ARG A 33 -25.68 30.44 -29.45
CA ARG A 33 -25.60 31.83 -29.93
C ARG A 33 -26.70 32.64 -29.28
N PHE A 34 -26.32 33.59 -28.44
CA PHE A 34 -27.26 34.52 -27.81
C PHE A 34 -27.69 35.62 -28.79
N THR A 35 -26.76 36.07 -29.62
CA THR A 35 -26.95 37.03 -30.71
C THR A 35 -26.00 36.67 -31.87
N ASP A 36 -26.06 37.40 -32.99
CA ASP A 36 -25.11 37.23 -34.09
C ASP A 36 -23.66 37.53 -33.68
N ASN A 37 -23.47 38.27 -32.59
CA ASN A 37 -22.16 38.77 -32.13
C ASN A 37 -21.66 38.12 -30.83
N VAL A 38 -22.46 37.28 -30.16
CA VAL A 38 -22.10 36.65 -28.88
C VAL A 38 -22.52 35.18 -28.84
N GLU A 39 -21.55 34.30 -28.63
CA GLU A 39 -21.72 32.86 -28.49
C GLU A 39 -21.17 32.39 -27.13
N GLY A 40 -21.97 31.64 -26.38
CA GLY A 40 -21.50 30.90 -25.23
C GLY A 40 -21.09 29.50 -25.59
N TYR A 41 -20.11 28.96 -24.87
CA TYR A 41 -19.68 27.59 -25.02
C TYR A 41 -19.35 26.95 -23.68
N VAL A 42 -19.41 25.61 -23.65
CA VAL A 42 -18.98 24.81 -22.51
C VAL A 42 -18.30 23.55 -22.99
N ASN A 43 -17.10 23.30 -22.47
CA ASN A 43 -16.34 22.07 -22.71
C ASN A 43 -16.15 21.34 -21.39
N THR A 44 -16.63 20.11 -21.29
CA THR A 44 -16.49 19.28 -20.10
C THR A 44 -15.84 17.96 -20.46
N TRP A 45 -14.88 17.54 -19.65
CA TRP A 45 -14.16 16.28 -19.78
C TRP A 45 -14.19 15.52 -18.45
N PHE A 46 -14.47 14.23 -18.51
CA PHE A 46 -14.37 13.34 -17.38
C PHE A 46 -13.62 12.07 -17.81
N SER A 47 -12.70 11.61 -16.96
CA SER A 47 -12.11 10.29 -17.12
C SER A 47 -12.05 9.56 -15.79
N LYS A 48 -12.44 8.28 -15.81
CA LYS A 48 -12.20 7.33 -14.73
C LYS A 48 -11.20 6.30 -15.22
N THR A 49 -10.08 6.18 -14.51
CA THR A 49 -9.06 5.16 -14.77
C THR A 49 -9.00 4.21 -13.59
N GLU A 50 -9.23 2.93 -13.86
CA GLU A 50 -9.11 1.83 -12.90
C GLU A 50 -7.89 1.00 -13.29
N SER A 51 -7.00 0.74 -12.35
CA SER A 51 -5.84 -0.12 -12.57
C SER A 51 -5.56 -0.94 -11.34
N ALA A 52 -5.17 -2.20 -11.54
CA ALA A 52 -4.81 -3.10 -10.46
C ALA A 52 -3.49 -3.80 -10.77
N SER A 53 -2.57 -3.81 -9.82
CA SER A 53 -1.33 -4.56 -9.90
C SER A 53 -1.27 -5.63 -8.82
N ILE A 54 -0.52 -6.69 -9.11
CA ILE A 54 -0.18 -7.75 -8.16
C ILE A 54 1.33 -7.74 -8.00
N ILE A 55 1.79 -7.87 -6.76
CA ILE A 55 3.20 -8.06 -6.44
C ILE A 55 3.40 -9.25 -5.50
N ALA A 56 4.62 -9.77 -5.48
CA ALA A 56 5.00 -10.90 -4.63
C ALA A 56 4.65 -10.70 -3.12
N PRO A 57 4.56 -11.80 -2.33
CA PRO A 57 4.15 -11.79 -0.92
C PRO A 57 4.99 -10.84 -0.07
N ILE A 58 4.52 -10.38 1.08
CA ILE A 58 5.23 -9.33 1.83
C ILE A 58 6.66 -9.76 2.24
N PRO A 59 7.72 -9.06 1.77
CA PRO A 59 9.04 -9.25 2.34
C PRO A 59 9.09 -8.63 3.73
N ILE A 60 9.91 -9.22 4.59
CA ILE A 60 10.24 -8.70 5.90
C ILE A 60 11.75 -8.61 5.95
N PHE A 61 12.25 -7.38 6.02
CA PHE A 61 13.65 -7.06 6.20
C PHE A 61 13.85 -6.60 7.64
N ALA A 62 14.42 -7.43 8.52
CA ALA A 62 14.43 -7.11 9.94
C ALA A 62 15.08 -5.74 10.24
N ASN A 63 16.22 -5.41 9.61
CA ASN A 63 16.79 -4.06 9.72
C ASN A 63 16.05 -3.02 8.87
N GLY A 64 15.64 -3.36 7.64
CA GLY A 64 15.04 -2.41 6.69
C GLY A 64 13.63 -1.93 7.07
N ASP A 65 12.84 -2.79 7.72
CA ASP A 65 11.48 -2.53 8.19
C ASP A 65 11.44 -2.11 9.67
N ASN A 66 12.61 -1.93 10.29
CA ASN A 66 12.79 -1.67 11.71
C ASN A 66 12.07 -2.70 12.60
N ILE A 67 12.21 -3.99 12.29
CA ILE A 67 11.56 -5.08 13.02
C ILE A 67 12.61 -5.74 13.92
N LEU A 68 12.24 -6.05 15.17
CA LEU A 68 13.13 -6.71 16.12
C LEU A 68 12.61 -8.10 16.46
N VAL A 69 13.27 -9.13 15.93
CA VAL A 69 13.07 -10.50 16.42
C VAL A 69 13.83 -10.62 17.73
N SER A 70 13.09 -10.66 18.84
CA SER A 70 13.68 -10.57 20.18
C SER A 70 14.44 -11.85 20.54
N SER A 71 15.61 -11.68 21.17
CA SER A 71 16.34 -12.73 21.89
C SER A 71 15.53 -13.41 22.99
N GLN A 72 14.52 -12.71 23.52
CA GLN A 72 13.62 -13.19 24.56
C GLN A 72 12.34 -13.82 24.00
N SER A 73 12.22 -13.97 22.68
CA SER A 73 11.11 -14.70 22.09
C SER A 73 11.24 -16.19 22.43
N TYR A 74 10.14 -16.82 22.87
CA TYR A 74 10.08 -18.26 23.13
C TYR A 74 10.50 -19.10 21.90
N TYR A 75 10.27 -18.56 20.70
CA TYR A 75 10.62 -19.22 19.45
C TYR A 75 12.02 -18.87 18.92
N ASN A 76 12.82 -18.07 19.64
CA ASN A 76 14.17 -17.74 19.24
C ASN A 76 15.21 -18.65 19.94
N PRO A 77 15.73 -19.70 19.26
CA PRO A 77 16.68 -20.63 19.87
C PRO A 77 18.10 -20.06 19.99
N PHE A 78 18.38 -18.91 19.38
CA PHE A 78 19.74 -18.35 19.29
C PHE A 78 20.11 -17.46 20.47
N GLY A 79 19.13 -16.97 21.23
CA GLY A 79 19.37 -16.07 22.37
C GLY A 79 19.98 -14.72 21.99
N VAL A 80 19.90 -14.32 20.72
CA VAL A 80 20.38 -13.03 20.21
C VAL A 80 19.28 -12.31 19.42
N ASN A 81 19.35 -10.98 19.38
CA ASN A 81 18.42 -10.16 18.62
C ASN A 81 18.74 -10.21 17.11
N PHE A 82 17.70 -10.11 16.28
CA PHE A 82 17.83 -9.86 14.85
C PHE A 82 17.00 -8.63 14.44
N GLY A 83 17.57 -7.78 13.59
CA GLY A 83 16.94 -6.55 13.10
C GLY A 83 17.17 -5.33 13.99
N THR A 84 16.27 -4.35 13.92
CA THR A 84 16.45 -3.05 14.56
C THR A 84 15.45 -2.85 15.70
N ASP A 85 15.98 -2.54 16.88
CA ASP A 85 15.18 -2.11 18.02
C ASP A 85 14.71 -0.67 17.82
N ARG A 86 13.41 -0.48 17.60
CA ARG A 86 12.79 0.84 17.40
C ARG A 86 12.93 1.78 18.60
N SER A 87 13.12 1.25 19.80
CA SER A 87 13.21 2.06 21.03
C SER A 87 14.59 2.68 21.22
N THR A 88 15.65 1.94 20.87
CA THR A 88 17.04 2.37 21.02
C THR A 88 17.69 2.81 19.70
N GLY A 89 17.12 2.44 18.56
CA GLY A 89 17.72 2.64 17.24
C GLY A 89 18.88 1.68 16.94
N THR A 90 19.13 0.68 17.79
CA THR A 90 20.24 -0.26 17.63
C THR A 90 19.88 -1.35 16.62
N SER A 91 20.73 -1.55 15.62
CA SER A 91 20.63 -2.66 14.67
C SER A 91 21.51 -3.83 15.09
N TYR A 92 20.95 -5.03 15.00
CA TYR A 92 21.60 -6.30 15.32
C TYR A 92 21.85 -7.12 14.04
N ASN A 93 21.99 -8.44 14.17
CA ASN A 93 22.13 -9.35 13.05
C ASN A 93 20.95 -9.23 12.10
N ASP A 94 21.21 -9.30 10.79
CA ASP A 94 20.14 -9.22 9.80
C ASP A 94 19.44 -10.57 9.63
N LEU A 95 18.12 -10.54 9.49
CA LEU A 95 17.32 -11.72 9.21
C LEU A 95 16.15 -11.34 8.31
N ASN A 96 16.24 -11.73 7.05
CA ASN A 96 15.27 -11.36 6.04
C ASN A 96 14.49 -12.58 5.59
N THR A 97 13.18 -12.44 5.49
CA THR A 97 12.28 -13.50 5.07
C THR A 97 11.13 -12.93 4.27
N ARG A 98 10.26 -13.80 3.76
CA ARG A 98 9.04 -13.42 3.07
C ARG A 98 7.91 -14.31 3.57
N ALA A 99 6.79 -13.70 3.95
CA ALA A 99 5.60 -14.41 4.39
C ALA A 99 4.83 -14.96 3.17
N THR A 100 5.37 -15.97 2.50
CA THR A 100 4.75 -16.61 1.34
C THR A 100 3.43 -17.27 1.67
N VAL A 101 3.24 -17.68 2.93
CA VAL A 101 1.99 -18.25 3.46
C VAL A 101 0.79 -17.29 3.34
N LEU A 102 1.04 -15.97 3.29
CA LEU A 102 -0.01 -14.95 3.10
C LEU A 102 -0.43 -14.74 1.64
N GLY A 103 0.33 -15.29 0.68
CA GLY A 103 0.10 -15.06 -0.73
C GLY A 103 0.52 -13.65 -1.20
N ASN A 104 0.16 -13.34 -2.45
CA ASN A 104 0.57 -12.10 -3.11
C ASN A 104 -0.18 -10.87 -2.59
N ARG A 105 0.45 -9.71 -2.77
CA ARG A 105 -0.15 -8.41 -2.46
C ARG A 105 -0.76 -7.80 -3.71
N SER A 106 -1.73 -6.91 -3.52
CA SER A 106 -2.31 -6.15 -4.62
C SER A 106 -2.41 -4.66 -4.32
N TYR A 107 -2.31 -3.86 -5.37
CA TYR A 107 -2.64 -2.43 -5.34
C TYR A 107 -3.76 -2.17 -6.33
N GLN A 108 -4.74 -1.37 -5.93
CA GLN A 108 -5.82 -0.93 -6.80
C GLN A 108 -5.91 0.59 -6.76
N TYR A 109 -5.87 1.21 -7.93
CA TYR A 109 -5.98 2.66 -8.09
C TYR A 109 -7.22 3.01 -8.89
N ASN A 110 -8.03 3.91 -8.33
CA ASN A 110 -9.15 4.55 -9.02
C ASN A 110 -8.87 6.04 -9.13
N THR A 111 -8.54 6.51 -10.32
CA THR A 111 -8.24 7.93 -10.59
C THR A 111 -9.39 8.55 -11.37
N TYR A 112 -9.92 9.66 -10.85
CA TYR A 112 -11.00 10.43 -11.41
C TYR A 112 -10.46 11.80 -11.81
N ASN A 113 -10.54 12.14 -13.08
CA ASN A 113 -10.21 13.47 -13.59
C ASN A 113 -11.49 14.12 -14.10
N PHE A 114 -11.71 15.36 -13.70
CA PHE A 114 -12.82 16.18 -14.18
C PHE A 114 -12.28 17.55 -14.58
N GLN A 115 -12.75 18.08 -15.70
CA GLN A 115 -12.48 19.44 -16.12
C GLN A 115 -13.72 20.03 -16.77
N ILE A 116 -14.02 21.29 -16.47
CA ILE A 116 -15.08 22.06 -17.10
C ILE A 116 -14.57 23.45 -17.47
N SER A 117 -14.89 23.89 -18.68
CA SER A 117 -14.45 25.17 -19.23
C SER A 117 -15.62 25.90 -19.91
N PRO A 118 -16.45 26.63 -19.16
CA PRO A 118 -17.43 27.52 -19.77
C PRO A 118 -16.75 28.82 -20.21
N GLY A 119 -17.20 29.36 -21.33
CA GLY A 119 -16.70 30.61 -21.87
C GLY A 119 -17.74 31.34 -22.70
N LEU A 120 -17.45 32.60 -22.96
CA LEU A 120 -18.16 33.44 -23.90
C LEU A 120 -17.15 33.94 -24.93
N ARG A 121 -17.57 34.03 -26.19
CA ARG A 121 -16.77 34.59 -27.27
C ARG A 121 -17.64 35.41 -28.21
N GLY A 122 -17.03 36.39 -28.88
CA GLY A 122 -17.81 37.27 -29.73
C GLY A 122 -17.03 38.40 -30.38
N ARG A 123 -17.78 39.36 -30.91
CA ARG A 123 -17.30 40.58 -31.55
C ARG A 123 -17.91 41.82 -30.89
N PHE A 124 -17.20 42.95 -30.95
CA PHE A 124 -17.74 44.23 -30.50
C PHE A 124 -18.53 44.89 -31.65
N GLY A 125 -19.86 44.73 -31.65
CA GLY A 125 -20.73 45.27 -32.71
C GLY A 125 -20.28 44.82 -34.11
N ASP A 126 -20.31 45.74 -35.08
CA ASP A 126 -19.87 45.48 -36.46
C ASP A 126 -18.34 45.58 -36.65
N SER A 127 -17.58 45.81 -35.57
CA SER A 127 -16.12 45.95 -35.67
C SER A 127 -15.42 44.62 -35.96
N SER A 128 -14.16 44.69 -36.41
CA SER A 128 -13.30 43.52 -36.62
C SER A 128 -12.74 42.90 -35.33
N TRP A 129 -12.93 43.54 -34.18
CA TRP A 129 -12.37 43.10 -32.92
C TRP A 129 -13.14 41.90 -32.35
N GLN A 130 -12.38 40.89 -31.92
CA GLN A 130 -12.91 39.66 -31.33
C GLN A 130 -12.43 39.53 -29.89
N TRP A 131 -13.22 38.84 -29.06
CA TRP A 131 -12.87 38.53 -27.69
C TRP A 131 -13.30 37.11 -27.32
N ASP A 132 -12.60 36.51 -26.35
CA ASP A 132 -12.93 35.24 -25.71
C ASP A 132 -12.58 35.36 -24.22
N ALA A 133 -13.55 35.03 -23.38
CA ALA A 133 -13.37 34.97 -21.93
C ALA A 133 -13.79 33.59 -21.45
N THR A 134 -12.88 32.88 -20.78
CA THR A 134 -13.07 31.49 -20.36
C THR A 134 -12.71 31.31 -18.90
N PHE A 135 -13.51 30.54 -18.19
CA PHE A 135 -13.17 30.01 -16.88
C PHE A 135 -12.78 28.54 -17.02
N ASN A 136 -11.75 28.07 -16.31
CA ASN A 136 -11.34 26.66 -16.33
C ASN A 136 -11.28 26.13 -14.90
N TYR A 137 -12.00 25.05 -14.63
CA TYR A 137 -11.94 24.32 -13.36
C TYR A 137 -11.58 22.87 -13.60
N GLY A 138 -10.58 22.37 -12.87
CA GLY A 138 -10.12 21.00 -12.92
C GLY A 138 -10.02 20.38 -11.53
N LYS A 139 -10.33 19.09 -11.42
CA LYS A 139 -10.18 18.32 -10.19
C LYS A 139 -9.68 16.91 -10.49
N VAL A 140 -8.72 16.46 -9.69
CA VAL A 140 -8.24 15.07 -9.67
C VAL A 140 -8.54 14.47 -8.30
N LYS A 141 -9.07 13.26 -8.28
CA LYS A 141 -9.21 12.44 -7.06
C LYS A 141 -8.66 11.07 -7.34
N GLN A 142 -7.80 10.56 -6.46
CA GLN A 142 -7.32 9.18 -6.53
C GLN A 142 -7.70 8.44 -5.25
N LYS A 143 -8.21 7.22 -5.39
CA LYS A 143 -8.37 6.26 -4.28
C LYS A 143 -7.40 5.11 -4.52
N SER A 144 -6.51 4.89 -3.56
CA SER A 144 -5.64 3.71 -3.50
C SER A 144 -6.21 2.71 -2.50
N ILE A 145 -6.16 1.42 -2.85
CA ILE A 145 -6.47 0.30 -1.96
C ILE A 145 -5.29 -0.66 -2.07
N ASN A 146 -4.67 -0.95 -0.94
CA ASN A 146 -3.52 -1.83 -0.85
C ASN A 146 -3.96 -3.04 -0.03
N ASN A 147 -3.68 -4.26 -0.48
CA ASN A 147 -4.06 -5.48 0.25
C ASN A 147 -2.85 -6.39 0.44
N GLY A 148 -2.85 -7.13 1.55
CA GLY A 148 -1.83 -8.12 1.87
C GLY A 148 -0.59 -7.52 2.56
N PHE A 149 -0.73 -6.34 3.15
CA PHE A 149 0.33 -5.74 3.95
C PHE A 149 0.17 -6.15 5.40
N LEU A 150 1.25 -6.13 6.18
CA LEU A 150 1.19 -6.45 7.60
C LEU A 150 1.10 -5.16 8.41
N ASP A 151 0.28 -5.18 9.46
CA ASP A 151 0.42 -4.27 10.58
C ASP A 151 1.74 -4.58 11.28
N TYR A 152 2.75 -3.76 11.00
CA TYR A 152 4.08 -3.92 11.57
C TYR A 152 4.12 -3.68 13.09
N ALA A 153 3.15 -2.98 13.69
CA ALA A 153 3.10 -2.84 15.14
C ALA A 153 2.65 -4.15 15.78
N ALA A 154 1.55 -4.74 15.30
CA ALA A 154 1.07 -6.04 15.76
C ALA A 154 2.09 -7.16 15.49
N PHE A 155 2.69 -7.17 14.29
CA PHE A 155 3.71 -8.13 13.92
C PHE A 155 4.95 -8.05 14.83
N ASN A 156 5.44 -6.85 15.14
CA ASN A 156 6.62 -6.68 15.98
C ASN A 156 6.36 -7.10 17.44
N GLN A 157 5.12 -6.99 17.94
CA GLN A 157 4.74 -7.54 19.25
C GLN A 157 4.76 -9.07 19.25
N ALA A 158 4.24 -9.71 18.20
CA ALA A 158 4.15 -11.16 18.09
C ALA A 158 5.52 -11.87 18.03
N ILE A 159 6.54 -11.21 17.49
CA ILE A 159 7.91 -11.77 17.39
C ILE A 159 8.84 -11.23 18.50
N GLY A 160 8.28 -10.45 19.42
CA GLY A 160 8.96 -9.89 20.57
C GLY A 160 9.14 -10.91 21.71
N PRO A 161 9.45 -10.44 22.94
CA PRO A 161 9.52 -11.28 24.12
C PRO A 161 8.27 -12.16 24.25
N SER A 162 8.45 -13.43 24.59
CA SER A 162 7.34 -14.36 24.86
C SER A 162 7.78 -15.47 25.80
N PHE A 163 6.82 -16.08 26.49
CA PHE A 163 7.08 -17.10 27.50
C PHE A 163 6.02 -18.19 27.47
N LEU A 164 6.39 -19.40 27.89
CA LEU A 164 5.44 -20.47 28.18
C LEU A 164 4.80 -20.21 29.54
N ASP A 165 3.50 -19.97 29.57
CA ASP A 165 2.76 -19.74 30.80
C ASP A 165 2.38 -21.08 31.47
N SER A 166 1.94 -20.99 32.72
CA SER A 166 1.52 -22.11 33.58
C SER A 166 0.39 -22.97 33.01
N ASP A 167 -0.38 -22.44 32.07
CA ASP A 167 -1.43 -23.14 31.33
C ASP A 167 -0.90 -23.95 30.12
N GLY A 168 0.41 -23.91 29.87
CA GLY A 168 1.06 -24.59 28.76
C GLY A 168 0.93 -23.84 27.42
N VAL A 169 0.45 -22.60 27.43
CA VAL A 169 0.31 -21.76 26.23
C VAL A 169 1.41 -20.71 26.19
N VAL A 170 2.00 -20.52 25.00
CA VAL A 170 3.00 -19.47 24.79
C VAL A 170 2.28 -18.12 24.64
N LYS A 171 2.69 -17.11 25.42
CA LYS A 171 2.09 -15.76 25.43
C LYS A 171 3.14 -14.69 25.14
N CYS A 172 2.72 -13.60 24.50
CA CYS A 172 3.60 -12.45 24.26
C CYS A 172 3.88 -11.72 25.58
N GLY A 173 5.05 -11.11 25.71
CA GLY A 173 5.51 -10.41 26.90
C GLY A 173 6.37 -11.30 27.82
N SER A 174 6.21 -11.11 29.13
CA SER A 174 6.91 -11.88 30.16
C SER A 174 5.93 -12.35 31.24
N ALA A 175 6.36 -13.32 32.07
CA ALA A 175 5.56 -13.79 33.18
C ALA A 175 5.13 -12.62 34.10
N GLY A 176 3.83 -12.48 34.34
CA GLY A 176 3.25 -11.35 35.10
C GLY A 176 2.99 -10.07 34.30
N ALA A 177 3.42 -10.01 33.04
CA ALA A 177 3.22 -8.88 32.12
C ALA A 177 2.90 -9.37 30.70
N ALA A 178 1.93 -10.29 30.59
CA ALA A 178 1.48 -10.80 29.30
C ALA A 178 0.76 -9.71 28.49
N ILE A 179 1.04 -9.65 27.18
CA ILE A 179 0.42 -8.68 26.27
C ILE A 179 -0.92 -9.26 25.78
N ALA A 180 -2.03 -8.67 26.23
CA ALA A 180 -3.36 -9.08 25.85
C ALA A 180 -3.60 -8.88 24.34
N GLY A 181 -4.25 -9.85 23.69
CA GLY A 181 -4.56 -9.79 22.25
C GLY A 181 -3.37 -10.07 21.32
N CYS A 182 -2.21 -10.44 21.86
CA CYS A 182 -1.03 -10.80 21.09
C CYS A 182 -0.81 -12.32 21.09
N THR A 183 -0.72 -12.91 19.90
CA THR A 183 -0.34 -14.32 19.72
C THR A 183 1.11 -14.37 19.28
N PRO A 184 2.01 -15.03 20.03
CA PRO A 184 3.41 -15.20 19.66
C PRO A 184 3.56 -15.89 18.31
N LEU A 185 4.54 -15.45 17.53
CA LEU A 185 4.79 -15.98 16.20
C LEU A 185 6.22 -16.53 16.08
N ASN A 186 6.34 -17.73 15.51
CA ASN A 186 7.65 -18.31 15.21
C ASN A 186 8.21 -17.72 13.91
N PHE A 187 9.02 -16.66 14.04
CA PHE A 187 9.63 -15.98 12.90
C PHE A 187 10.58 -16.89 12.10
N PHE A 188 11.25 -17.84 12.75
CA PHE A 188 12.20 -18.76 12.11
C PHE A 188 11.51 -19.85 11.29
N ASN A 189 10.20 -20.03 11.46
CA ASN A 189 9.37 -20.87 10.62
C ASN A 189 8.10 -20.11 10.18
N LEU A 190 8.28 -18.87 9.70
CA LEU A 190 7.19 -17.95 9.37
C LEU A 190 6.13 -18.54 8.43
N ASN A 191 6.54 -19.39 7.50
CA ASN A 191 5.66 -19.95 6.46
C ASN A 191 4.98 -21.26 6.85
N ASP A 192 5.14 -21.72 8.10
CA ASP A 192 4.38 -22.82 8.64
C ASP A 192 2.87 -22.50 8.67
N SER A 193 2.04 -23.48 8.35
CA SER A 193 0.58 -23.35 8.40
C SER A 193 0.05 -22.92 9.77
N THR A 194 0.77 -23.24 10.86
CA THR A 194 0.43 -22.85 12.23
C THR A 194 0.47 -21.32 12.44
N ASN A 195 1.31 -20.61 11.69
CA ASN A 195 1.41 -19.14 11.76
C ASN A 195 0.36 -18.42 10.89
N LEU A 196 -0.32 -19.12 9.98
CA LEU A 196 -1.18 -18.50 8.97
C LEU A 196 -2.31 -17.66 9.59
N SER A 197 -3.02 -18.22 10.57
CA SER A 197 -4.16 -17.53 11.20
C SER A 197 -3.73 -16.26 11.93
N THR A 198 -2.63 -16.33 12.68
CA THR A 198 -2.01 -15.18 13.36
C THR A 198 -1.59 -14.11 12.37
N LEU A 199 -0.92 -14.49 11.28
CA LEU A 199 -0.49 -13.54 10.24
C LEU A 199 -1.67 -12.91 9.50
N GLN A 200 -2.71 -13.68 9.17
CA GLN A 200 -3.92 -13.18 8.54
C GLN A 200 -4.64 -12.15 9.42
N GLY A 201 -4.64 -12.36 10.73
CA GLY A 201 -5.17 -11.40 11.70
C GLY A 201 -4.41 -10.07 11.76
N MET A 202 -3.21 -10.01 11.16
CA MET A 202 -2.37 -8.80 11.08
C MET A 202 -2.37 -8.18 9.68
N VAL A 203 -3.13 -8.71 8.72
CA VAL A 203 -3.18 -8.15 7.37
C VAL A 203 -4.04 -6.88 7.33
N VAL A 204 -3.50 -5.83 6.71
CA VAL A 204 -4.15 -4.53 6.47
C VAL A 204 -4.20 -4.16 4.98
#